data_AF-A0AAV7WT94-F1
#
_entry.id   AF-A0AAV7WT94-F1
#
_cell.length_a   1.000
_cell.length_b   1.000
_cell.length_c   1.000
_cell.angle_alpha   90.00
_cell.angle_beta   90.00
_cell.angle_gamma   90.00
#
_symmetry.space_group_name_H-M   'P 1'
#
loop_
_entity.id
_entity.type
_entity.pdbx_description
1 polymer ?
#
loop_
_entity_poly.entity_id
_entity_poly.type
_entity_poly.pdbx_seq_one_letter_code
_entity_poly.pdbx_strand_id
1 'polypeptide(L)'
;MDETPMNFDMVGNRTVHPKGAKTILIKTTGHEKSSFTVVLACRADGAKLRPMIIFKRKTMPKLKFPVGCFVHVHEKGWMDEEGVKLWLDNVWSRRPGGLIQKRSLLVWDMFRAHLTPSTKQRLARINTDAAVIPAGLTSLVQPLDVCLNKPFKDRIREQWNEWMVSGEKSFTKGGNMRAPQLDVLCKFVIKAWNDIDAETVIKSFKKCGISNSLDGMEDDYLWQDEEKPEAETTPSDTELDPYDDCLTNVPQDVIDLLMISDDEQEDFEGF
;
A
#
# COMPACT_ATOMS: atom_id res chain seq x y z
N MET A 1 -0.21 3.44 -7.52
CA MET A 1 -1.05 2.33 -7.04
C MET A 1 -0.10 1.29 -6.49
N ASP A 2 -0.50 0.62 -5.43
CA ASP A 2 0.33 -0.35 -4.73
C ASP A 2 -0.51 -1.41 -4.02
N GLU A 3 0.08 -2.59 -3.85
CA GLU A 3 -0.48 -3.74 -3.16
C GLU A 3 0.21 -3.98 -1.82
N THR A 4 -0.55 -3.90 -0.74
CA THR A 4 -0.03 -4.13 0.61
C THR A 4 -0.69 -5.34 1.26
N PRO A 5 0.09 -6.31 1.80
CA PRO A 5 -0.45 -7.43 2.54
C PRO A 5 -0.93 -6.99 3.94
N MET A 6 -2.07 -7.52 4.36
CA MET A 6 -2.67 -7.30 5.67
C MET A 6 -3.00 -8.65 6.33
N ASN A 7 -2.80 -8.74 7.65
CA ASN A 7 -3.14 -9.94 8.41
C ASN A 7 -4.55 -9.83 9.02
N PHE A 8 -5.16 -10.97 9.31
CA PHE A 8 -6.45 -11.03 10.00
C PHE A 8 -6.30 -10.67 11.48
N ASP A 9 -5.18 -11.07 12.08
CA ASP A 9 -4.75 -10.62 13.41
C ASP A 9 -3.64 -9.57 13.28
N MET A 10 -3.88 -8.38 13.81
CA MET A 10 -2.97 -7.22 13.71
C MET A 10 -2.34 -6.94 15.07
N VAL A 11 -1.68 -7.96 15.62
CA VAL A 11 -1.11 -7.89 16.96
C VAL A 11 0.01 -6.85 17.01
N GLY A 12 0.03 -6.02 18.05
CA GLY A 12 1.11 -5.06 18.27
C GLY A 12 2.35 -5.70 18.88
N ASN A 13 3.52 -5.09 18.64
CA ASN A 13 4.81 -5.54 19.18
C ASN A 13 5.07 -5.01 20.61
N ARG A 14 4.14 -4.21 21.15
CA ARG A 14 4.24 -3.59 22.49
C ARG A 14 2.98 -3.87 23.28
N THR A 15 3.15 -4.13 24.57
CA THR A 15 2.06 -4.43 25.50
C THR A 15 2.35 -3.80 26.86
N VAL A 16 1.30 -3.42 27.60
CA VAL A 16 1.42 -2.87 28.95
C VAL A 16 1.05 -3.98 29.93
N HIS A 17 1.98 -4.30 30.84
CA HIS A 17 1.81 -5.35 31.83
C HIS A 17 2.49 -4.97 33.15
N PRO A 18 2.02 -5.45 34.31
CA PRO A 18 2.72 -5.30 35.58
C PRO A 18 4.21 -5.67 35.49
N LYS A 19 5.05 -4.81 36.08
CA LYS A 19 6.51 -4.94 36.10
C LYS A 19 6.93 -6.26 36.77
N GLY A 20 7.85 -7.00 36.14
CA GLY A 20 8.38 -8.28 36.66
C GLY A 20 7.74 -9.54 36.06
N ALA A 21 6.77 -9.41 35.16
CA ALA A 21 6.23 -10.55 34.44
C ALA A 21 7.23 -11.09 33.40
N LYS A 22 7.53 -12.41 33.46
CA LYS A 22 8.44 -13.09 32.54
C LYS A 22 7.79 -13.48 31.21
N THR A 23 6.46 -13.58 31.18
CA THR A 23 5.70 -14.00 30.01
C THR A 23 4.43 -13.17 29.95
N ILE A 24 4.18 -12.55 28.80
CA ILE A 24 2.98 -11.73 28.57
C ILE A 24 2.16 -12.43 27.51
N LEU A 25 0.94 -12.85 27.87
CA LEU A 25 0.02 -13.49 26.94
C LEU A 25 -0.73 -12.42 26.17
N ILE A 26 -0.61 -12.45 24.85
CA ILE A 26 -1.40 -11.60 23.96
C ILE A 26 -2.58 -12.40 23.43
N LYS A 27 -3.78 -11.83 23.55
CA LYS A 27 -5.00 -12.47 23.07
C LYS A 27 -5.13 -12.24 21.56
N THR A 28 -5.17 -13.33 20.80
CA THR A 28 -5.33 -13.32 19.34
C THR A 28 -6.52 -14.20 18.95
N THR A 29 -6.84 -14.26 17.66
CA THR A 29 -7.84 -15.20 17.14
C THR A 29 -7.20 -16.48 16.59
N GLY A 30 -5.87 -16.61 16.69
CA GLY A 30 -5.09 -17.72 16.12
C GLY A 30 -4.94 -17.63 14.60
N HIS A 31 -5.13 -16.44 14.03
CA HIS A 31 -5.13 -16.18 12.58
C HIS A 31 -3.98 -15.24 12.17
N GLU A 32 -2.87 -15.26 12.90
CA GLU A 32 -1.69 -14.41 12.66
C GLU A 32 -1.02 -14.69 11.30
N LYS A 33 -1.15 -15.92 10.80
CA LYS A 33 -0.65 -16.34 9.48
C LYS A 33 -1.68 -16.20 8.35
N SER A 34 -2.91 -15.78 8.68
CA SER A 34 -3.95 -15.56 7.69
C SER A 34 -3.85 -14.13 7.19
N SER A 35 -3.70 -13.95 5.89
CA SER A 35 -3.56 -12.63 5.26
C SER A 35 -4.53 -12.43 4.08
N PHE A 36 -4.70 -11.16 3.73
CA PHE A 36 -5.42 -10.67 2.57
C PHE A 36 -4.62 -9.51 1.96
N THR A 37 -4.83 -9.25 0.68
CA THR A 37 -4.11 -8.18 -0.02
C THR A 37 -5.04 -6.98 -0.18
N VAL A 38 -4.55 -5.78 0.10
CA VAL A 38 -5.25 -4.53 -0.17
C VAL A 38 -4.53 -3.76 -1.25
N VAL A 39 -5.25 -3.39 -2.30
CA VAL A 39 -4.75 -2.54 -3.38
C VAL A 39 -5.24 -1.12 -3.13
N LEU A 40 -4.30 -0.20 -2.97
CA LEU A 40 -4.55 1.21 -2.70
C LEU A 40 -4.15 2.07 -3.90
N ALA A 41 -4.88 3.16 -4.10
CA ALA A 41 -4.55 4.16 -5.09
C ALA A 41 -5.08 5.53 -4.70
N CYS A 42 -4.29 6.54 -5.01
CA CYS A 42 -4.58 7.94 -4.77
C CYS A 42 -4.09 8.78 -5.95
N ARG A 43 -4.46 10.05 -5.96
CA ARG A 43 -4.14 11.05 -6.98
C ARG A 43 -3.41 12.22 -6.34
N ALA A 44 -2.61 12.91 -7.14
CA ALA A 44 -1.84 14.08 -6.69
C ALA A 44 -2.69 15.24 -6.16
N ASP A 45 -4.00 15.29 -6.47
CA ASP A 45 -4.95 16.27 -5.92
C ASP A 45 -5.48 15.88 -4.53
N GLY A 46 -4.91 14.86 -3.89
CA GLY A 46 -5.34 14.35 -2.59
C GLY A 46 -6.51 13.37 -2.66
N ALA A 47 -7.11 13.16 -3.84
CA ALA A 47 -8.23 12.25 -3.98
C ALA A 47 -7.78 10.80 -3.85
N LYS A 48 -8.47 10.06 -2.98
CA LYS A 48 -8.27 8.62 -2.79
C LYS A 48 -9.28 7.83 -3.60
N LEU A 49 -8.84 6.73 -4.21
CA LEU A 49 -9.74 5.80 -4.89
C LEU A 49 -10.24 4.76 -3.89
N ARG A 50 -11.36 4.13 -4.21
CA ARG A 50 -11.88 3.02 -3.40
C ARG A 50 -10.84 1.87 -3.37
N PRO A 51 -10.52 1.29 -2.21
CA PRO A 51 -9.60 0.18 -2.11
C PRO A 51 -10.18 -1.07 -2.78
N MET A 52 -9.31 -1.89 -3.38
CA MET A 52 -9.64 -3.27 -3.73
C MET A 52 -9.08 -4.21 -2.67
N ILE A 53 -9.85 -5.22 -2.30
CA ILE A 53 -9.48 -6.18 -1.26
C ILE A 53 -9.55 -7.58 -1.86
N ILE A 54 -8.44 -8.30 -1.80
CA ILE A 54 -8.28 -9.64 -2.37
C ILE A 54 -8.19 -10.64 -1.22
N PHE A 55 -9.22 -11.47 -1.08
CA PHE A 55 -9.22 -12.56 -0.10
C PHE A 55 -8.75 -13.87 -0.73
N LYS A 56 -7.90 -14.61 -0.01
CA LYS A 56 -7.40 -15.93 -0.39
C LYS A 56 -8.51 -17.00 -0.35
N ARG A 57 -9.28 -17.14 -1.44
CA ARG A 57 -10.44 -18.05 -1.55
C ARG A 57 -10.70 -18.43 -3.01
N LYS A 58 -11.31 -19.61 -3.22
CA LYS A 58 -11.75 -20.06 -4.56
C LYS A 58 -13.09 -19.44 -5.00
N THR A 59 -13.96 -19.10 -4.05
CA THR A 59 -15.32 -18.65 -4.34
C THR A 59 -15.69 -17.43 -3.51
N MET A 60 -16.50 -16.56 -4.12
CA MET A 60 -17.04 -15.37 -3.46
C MET A 60 -18.05 -15.81 -2.40
N PRO A 61 -17.88 -15.40 -1.12
CA PRO A 61 -18.86 -15.72 -0.08
C PRO A 61 -20.20 -15.03 -0.35
N LYS A 62 -21.30 -15.65 0.08
CA LYS A 62 -22.66 -15.06 0.07
C LYS A 62 -22.83 -14.04 1.21
N LEU A 63 -21.87 -13.14 1.35
CA LEU A 63 -21.84 -12.08 2.35
C LEU A 63 -22.12 -10.74 1.67
N LYS A 64 -22.85 -9.86 2.34
CA LYS A 64 -23.03 -8.48 1.87
C LYS A 64 -21.83 -7.65 2.30
N PHE A 65 -20.97 -7.32 1.35
CA PHE A 65 -19.84 -6.43 1.59
C PHE A 65 -20.28 -4.97 1.70
N PRO A 66 -19.61 -4.15 2.52
CA PRO A 66 -19.90 -2.72 2.61
C PRO A 66 -19.64 -2.00 1.28
N VAL A 67 -20.42 -0.96 1.02
CA VAL A 67 -20.10 -0.01 -0.05
C VAL A 67 -18.85 0.77 0.35
N GLY A 68 -17.95 1.00 -0.60
CA GLY A 68 -16.71 1.75 -0.35
C GLY A 68 -15.44 0.98 -0.68
N CYS A 69 -15.51 -0.32 -0.96
CA CYS A 69 -14.41 -1.12 -1.48
C CYS A 69 -14.86 -1.99 -2.67
N PHE A 70 -13.90 -2.50 -3.44
CA PHE A 70 -14.13 -3.55 -4.43
C PHE A 70 -13.54 -4.87 -3.92
N VAL A 71 -14.38 -5.88 -3.73
CA VAL A 71 -13.92 -7.18 -3.20
C VAL A 71 -13.67 -8.14 -4.35
N HIS A 72 -12.50 -8.77 -4.30
CA HIS A 72 -12.11 -9.85 -5.20
C HIS A 72 -11.65 -11.06 -4.39
N VAL A 73 -11.73 -12.24 -4.99
CA VAL A 73 -11.26 -13.49 -4.39
C VAL A 73 -10.32 -14.17 -5.36
N HIS A 74 -9.19 -14.63 -4.85
CA HIS A 74 -8.19 -15.33 -5.62
C HIS A 74 -7.68 -16.53 -4.83
N GLU A 75 -7.44 -17.68 -5.48
CA GLU A 75 -7.11 -18.93 -4.77
C GLU A 75 -5.89 -18.79 -3.87
N LYS A 76 -4.90 -18.01 -4.32
CA LYS A 76 -3.67 -17.81 -3.56
C LYS A 76 -3.65 -16.49 -2.76
N GLY A 77 -4.57 -15.57 -3.04
CA GLY A 77 -4.71 -14.27 -2.36
C GLY A 77 -3.84 -13.15 -2.91
N TRP A 78 -3.14 -13.39 -4.02
CA TRP A 78 -2.21 -12.44 -4.67
C TRP A 78 -2.90 -11.70 -5.80
N MET A 79 -2.31 -10.60 -6.23
CA MET A 79 -2.65 -9.94 -7.49
C MET A 79 -2.07 -10.73 -8.67
N ASP A 80 -2.86 -10.88 -9.75
CA ASP A 80 -2.43 -11.45 -11.03
C ASP A 80 -2.91 -10.55 -12.19
N GLU A 81 -2.67 -10.95 -13.44
CA GLU A 81 -3.04 -10.13 -14.60
C GLU A 81 -4.56 -9.87 -14.67
N GLU A 82 -5.39 -10.87 -14.38
CA GLU A 82 -6.85 -10.71 -14.36
C GLU A 82 -7.30 -9.80 -13.21
N GLY A 83 -6.65 -9.92 -12.04
CA GLY A 83 -6.82 -9.02 -10.91
C GLY A 83 -6.53 -7.56 -11.28
N VAL A 84 -5.44 -7.30 -12.02
CA VAL A 84 -5.10 -5.96 -12.54
C VAL A 84 -6.19 -5.44 -13.46
N LYS A 85 -6.69 -6.25 -14.40
CA LYS A 85 -7.80 -5.84 -15.29
C LYS A 85 -9.06 -5.53 -14.51
N LEU A 86 -9.42 -6.37 -13.54
CA LEU A 86 -10.57 -6.14 -12.66
C LEU A 86 -10.42 -4.83 -11.88
N TRP A 87 -9.22 -4.56 -11.36
CA TRP A 87 -8.91 -3.30 -10.68
C TRP A 87 -9.04 -2.11 -11.63
N LEU A 88 -8.48 -2.21 -12.85
CA LEU A 88 -8.58 -1.14 -13.85
C LEU A 88 -10.03 -0.82 -14.21
N ASP A 89 -10.90 -1.81 -14.33
CA ASP A 89 -12.30 -1.64 -14.72
C ASP A 89 -13.18 -1.11 -13.60
N ASN A 90 -12.96 -1.63 -12.39
CA ASN A 90 -13.85 -1.40 -11.26
C ASN A 90 -13.34 -0.26 -10.37
N VAL A 91 -12.05 0.00 -10.30
CA VAL A 91 -11.48 1.03 -9.44
C VAL A 91 -10.99 2.19 -10.28
N TRP A 92 -10.00 1.97 -11.15
CA TRP A 92 -9.38 3.04 -11.91
C TRP A 92 -10.37 3.74 -12.84
N SER A 93 -11.07 3.01 -13.71
CA SER A 93 -11.99 3.59 -14.70
C SER A 93 -13.24 4.25 -14.09
N ARG A 94 -13.53 3.95 -12.81
CA ARG A 94 -14.65 4.53 -12.06
C ARG A 94 -14.26 5.78 -11.26
N ARG A 95 -12.99 6.19 -11.28
CA ARG A 95 -12.51 7.42 -10.64
C ARG A 95 -13.17 8.66 -11.27
N PRO A 96 -13.22 9.81 -10.57
CA PRO A 96 -13.61 11.08 -11.18
C PRO A 96 -12.83 11.36 -12.47
N GLY A 97 -13.54 11.63 -13.57
CA GLY A 97 -12.94 11.82 -14.91
C GLY A 97 -12.63 10.52 -15.69
N GLY A 98 -12.70 9.34 -15.07
CA GLY A 98 -12.45 8.06 -15.72
C GLY A 98 -13.52 7.66 -16.75
N LEU A 99 -14.78 7.99 -16.50
CA LEU A 99 -15.91 7.66 -17.39
C LEU A 99 -15.85 8.42 -18.72
N ILE A 100 -15.31 9.63 -18.73
CA ILE A 100 -15.09 10.43 -19.95
C ILE A 100 -13.71 10.17 -20.58
N GLN A 101 -12.98 9.17 -20.08
CA GLN A 101 -11.66 8.75 -20.57
C GLN A 101 -10.68 9.93 -20.75
N LYS A 102 -10.66 10.86 -19.78
CA LYS A 102 -9.65 11.93 -19.77
C LYS A 102 -8.26 11.29 -19.69
N ARG A 103 -7.33 11.75 -20.53
CA ARG A 103 -5.94 11.28 -20.52
C ARG A 103 -5.38 11.35 -19.10
N SER A 104 -4.79 10.25 -18.65
CA SER A 104 -4.31 10.10 -17.27
C SER A 104 -2.99 9.35 -17.24
N LEU A 105 -2.20 9.60 -16.21
CA LEU A 105 -0.98 8.85 -15.90
C LEU A 105 -1.25 7.95 -14.68
N LEU A 106 -0.89 6.68 -14.79
CA LEU A 106 -0.88 5.72 -13.69
C LEU A 106 0.56 5.39 -13.33
N VAL A 107 0.95 5.66 -12.09
CA VAL A 107 2.26 5.30 -11.55
C VAL A 107 2.12 4.06 -10.66
N TRP A 108 2.95 3.05 -10.90
CA TRP A 108 2.99 1.79 -10.14
C TRP A 108 4.39 1.16 -10.19
N ASP A 109 4.61 0.14 -9.38
CA ASP A 109 5.87 -0.61 -9.32
C ASP A 109 6.11 -1.52 -10.54
N MET A 110 7.29 -2.14 -10.58
CA MET A 110 7.69 -3.08 -11.63
C MET A 110 7.14 -4.50 -11.44
N PHE A 111 5.88 -4.65 -11.02
CA PHE A 111 5.24 -5.96 -10.89
C PHE A 111 4.93 -6.58 -12.26
N ARG A 112 5.20 -7.89 -12.43
CA ARG A 112 5.07 -8.56 -13.75
C ARG A 112 3.68 -8.45 -14.36
N ALA A 113 2.62 -8.49 -13.56
CA ALA A 113 1.24 -8.37 -14.06
C ALA A 113 0.92 -6.96 -14.61
N HIS A 114 1.63 -5.93 -14.13
CA HIS A 114 1.52 -4.55 -14.60
C HIS A 114 2.11 -4.38 -16.01
N LEU A 115 3.11 -5.19 -16.35
CA LEU A 115 3.92 -5.03 -17.55
C LEU A 115 3.45 -5.86 -18.74
N THR A 116 2.44 -6.71 -18.57
CA THR A 116 2.01 -7.62 -19.64
C THR A 116 1.42 -6.85 -20.83
N PRO A 117 1.55 -7.35 -22.07
CA PRO A 117 1.00 -6.69 -23.25
C PRO A 117 -0.51 -6.45 -23.14
N SER A 118 -1.22 -7.39 -22.51
CA SER A 118 -2.65 -7.36 -22.30
C SER A 118 -3.07 -6.27 -21.29
N THR A 119 -2.30 -6.09 -20.21
CA THR A 119 -2.47 -4.95 -19.30
C THR A 119 -2.21 -3.61 -20.00
N LYS A 120 -1.12 -3.51 -20.76
CA LYS A 120 -0.79 -2.30 -21.57
C LYS A 120 -1.90 -1.96 -22.58
N GLN A 121 -2.43 -2.96 -23.27
CA GLN A 121 -3.55 -2.77 -24.19
C GLN A 121 -4.81 -2.28 -23.44
N ARG A 122 -5.07 -2.79 -22.24
CA ARG A 122 -6.20 -2.35 -21.41
C ARG A 122 -6.07 -0.88 -21.01
N LEU A 123 -4.88 -0.45 -20.62
CA LEU A 123 -4.57 0.94 -20.27
C LEU A 123 -4.78 1.91 -21.46
N ALA A 124 -4.29 1.52 -22.63
CA ALA A 124 -4.48 2.31 -23.86
C ALA A 124 -5.97 2.52 -24.20
N ARG A 125 -6.81 1.49 -24.03
CA ARG A 125 -8.27 1.57 -24.26
C ARG A 125 -9.01 2.52 -23.33
N ILE A 126 -8.43 2.84 -22.17
CA ILE A 126 -9.00 3.76 -21.18
C ILE A 126 -8.22 5.07 -21.10
N ASN A 127 -7.46 5.39 -22.16
CA ASN A 127 -6.67 6.62 -22.30
C ASN A 127 -5.75 6.88 -21.10
N THR A 128 -5.07 5.83 -20.65
CA THR A 128 -4.15 5.89 -19.52
C THR A 128 -2.75 5.49 -19.95
N ASP A 129 -1.78 6.37 -19.71
CA ASP A 129 -0.36 6.08 -19.81
C ASP A 129 0.12 5.46 -18.49
N ALA A 130 1.10 4.55 -18.55
CA ALA A 130 1.72 3.97 -17.35
C ALA A 130 3.16 4.46 -17.19
N ALA A 131 3.49 4.92 -15.99
CA ALA A 131 4.85 5.11 -15.54
C ALA A 131 5.19 3.97 -14.56
N VAL A 132 6.30 3.30 -14.81
CA VAL A 132 6.78 2.16 -14.01
C VAL A 132 7.93 2.65 -13.15
N ILE A 133 7.81 2.47 -11.85
CA ILE A 133 8.89 2.73 -10.91
C ILE A 133 9.94 1.62 -11.04
N PRO A 134 11.22 1.94 -11.32
CA PRO A 134 12.27 0.94 -11.40
C PRO A 134 12.42 0.15 -10.10
N ALA A 135 12.89 -1.10 -10.21
CA ALA A 135 13.15 -1.93 -9.05
C ALA A 135 14.13 -1.26 -8.07
N GLY A 136 13.87 -1.41 -6.77
CA GLY A 136 14.69 -0.82 -5.70
C GLY A 136 14.41 0.65 -5.41
N LEU A 137 13.59 1.33 -6.23
CA LEU A 137 13.25 2.75 -6.03
C LEU A 137 11.90 2.97 -5.34
N THR A 138 11.15 1.92 -5.05
CA THR A 138 9.84 2.01 -4.40
C THR A 138 9.90 2.76 -3.07
N SER A 139 10.91 2.49 -2.24
CA SER A 139 11.16 3.17 -0.96
C SER A 139 11.53 4.65 -1.10
N LEU A 140 11.73 5.13 -2.32
CA LEU A 140 12.15 6.49 -2.62
C LEU A 140 11.05 7.27 -3.36
N VAL A 141 10.52 6.70 -4.44
CA VAL A 141 9.64 7.44 -5.37
C VAL A 141 8.20 6.94 -5.38
N GLN A 142 7.84 5.91 -4.60
CA GLN A 142 6.46 5.42 -4.53
C GLN A 142 5.70 6.07 -3.36
N PRO A 143 4.72 6.97 -3.59
CA PRO A 143 4.07 7.71 -2.50
C PRO A 143 3.37 6.80 -1.49
N LEU A 144 2.86 5.64 -1.97
CA LEU A 144 2.20 4.68 -1.10
C LEU A 144 3.20 4.05 -0.12
N ASP A 145 4.39 3.64 -0.55
CA ASP A 145 5.38 3.05 0.36
C ASP A 145 6.09 4.06 1.24
N VAL A 146 6.47 5.20 0.67
CA VAL A 146 7.22 6.24 1.38
C VAL A 146 6.38 6.84 2.51
N CYS A 147 5.10 7.12 2.25
CA CYS A 147 4.31 7.96 3.16
C CYS A 147 3.02 7.32 3.67
N LEU A 148 2.33 6.48 2.89
CA LEU A 148 0.91 6.17 3.15
C LEU A 148 0.66 4.78 3.72
N ASN A 149 1.48 3.78 3.38
CA ASN A 149 1.29 2.39 3.78
C ASN A 149 1.45 2.21 5.29
N LYS A 150 2.42 2.89 5.91
CA LYS A 150 2.59 2.88 7.37
C LYS A 150 1.39 3.47 8.11
N PRO A 151 0.98 4.74 7.90
CA PRO A 151 -0.17 5.31 8.60
C PRO A 151 -1.48 4.59 8.29
N PHE A 152 -1.62 3.98 7.11
CA PHE A 152 -2.73 3.10 6.78
C PHE A 152 -2.74 1.84 7.65
N LYS A 153 -1.62 1.10 7.71
CA LYS A 153 -1.47 -0.12 8.53
C LYS A 153 -1.72 0.16 10.01
N ASP A 154 -1.22 1.29 10.51
CA ASP A 154 -1.43 1.73 11.90
C ASP A 154 -2.91 1.97 12.20
N ARG A 155 -3.64 2.67 11.32
CA ARG A 155 -5.09 2.88 11.47
C ARG A 155 -5.89 1.58 11.40
N ILE A 156 -5.53 0.63 10.54
CA ILE A 156 -6.22 -0.68 10.54
C ILE A 156 -5.95 -1.40 11.87
N ARG A 157 -4.72 -1.33 12.40
CA ARG A 157 -4.40 -1.90 13.71
C ARG A 157 -5.26 -1.30 14.83
N GLU A 158 -5.50 0.00 14.82
CA GLU A 158 -6.43 0.66 15.74
C GLU A 158 -7.86 0.12 15.61
N GLN A 159 -8.36 -0.05 14.38
CA GLN A 159 -9.68 -0.66 14.15
C GLN A 159 -9.78 -2.10 14.67
N TRP A 160 -8.71 -2.89 14.48
CA TRP A 160 -8.65 -4.25 14.99
C TRP A 160 -8.62 -4.28 16.53
N ASN A 161 -7.84 -3.39 17.17
CA ASN A 161 -7.78 -3.26 18.62
C ASN A 161 -9.15 -2.87 19.20
N GLU A 162 -9.84 -1.90 18.58
CA GLU A 162 -11.18 -1.48 18.98
C GLU A 162 -12.15 -2.67 18.90
N TRP A 163 -12.13 -3.43 17.80
CA TRP A 163 -12.95 -4.64 17.66
C TRP A 163 -12.59 -5.74 18.67
N MET A 164 -11.31 -5.92 19.00
CA MET A 164 -10.88 -6.87 20.04
C MET A 164 -11.44 -6.50 21.42
N VAL A 165 -11.61 -5.21 21.71
CA VAL A 165 -12.19 -4.73 22.98
C VAL A 165 -13.72 -4.82 22.95
N SER A 166 -14.37 -4.15 22.01
CA SER A 166 -15.82 -3.89 22.01
C SER A 166 -16.60 -4.60 20.90
N GLY A 167 -15.93 -5.18 19.92
CA GLY A 167 -16.55 -5.80 18.77
C GLY A 167 -17.32 -7.09 19.08
N GLU A 168 -18.33 -7.37 18.25
CA GLU A 168 -19.06 -8.64 18.29
C GLU A 168 -18.13 -9.78 17.88
N LYS A 169 -17.89 -10.70 18.82
CA LYS A 169 -17.01 -11.85 18.63
C LYS A 169 -17.84 -13.10 18.43
N SER A 170 -17.43 -13.92 17.47
CA SER A 170 -17.96 -15.27 17.30
C SER A 170 -16.94 -16.28 17.79
N PHE A 171 -17.43 -17.42 18.28
CA PHE A 171 -16.59 -18.47 18.86
C PHE A 171 -16.77 -19.79 18.10
N THR A 172 -15.74 -20.63 18.14
CA THR A 172 -15.82 -22.02 17.69
C THR A 172 -16.56 -22.86 18.75
N LYS A 173 -16.97 -24.09 18.40
CA LYS A 173 -17.59 -25.01 19.37
C LYS A 173 -16.68 -25.28 20.58
N GLY A 174 -15.36 -25.18 20.40
CA GLY A 174 -14.37 -25.35 21.46
C GLY A 174 -14.05 -24.07 22.26
N GLY A 175 -14.80 -22.98 22.07
CA GLY A 175 -14.60 -21.72 22.81
C GLY A 175 -13.50 -20.80 22.29
N ASN A 176 -12.78 -21.17 21.22
CA ASN A 176 -11.79 -20.28 20.60
C ASN A 176 -12.46 -19.15 19.84
N MET A 177 -11.95 -17.93 19.98
CA MET A 177 -12.41 -16.75 19.23
C MET A 177 -12.11 -16.94 17.74
N ARG A 178 -13.05 -16.56 16.87
CA ARG A 178 -12.85 -16.53 15.42
C ARG A 178 -12.32 -15.17 15.01
N ALA A 179 -11.56 -15.14 13.91
CA ALA A 179 -11.16 -13.89 13.26
C ALA A 179 -12.37 -13.01 12.88
N PRO A 180 -12.16 -11.70 12.69
CA PRO A 180 -13.18 -10.82 12.12
C PRO A 180 -13.74 -11.38 10.81
N GLN A 181 -15.05 -11.24 10.62
CA GLN A 181 -15.66 -11.59 9.33
C GLN A 181 -15.13 -10.69 8.21
N LEU A 182 -15.22 -11.16 6.96
CA LEU A 182 -14.62 -10.46 5.83
C LEU A 182 -15.23 -9.08 5.59
N ASP A 183 -16.53 -8.88 5.84
CA ASP A 183 -17.17 -7.57 5.76
C ASP A 183 -16.68 -6.61 6.85
N VAL A 184 -16.34 -7.13 8.04
CA VAL A 184 -15.73 -6.36 9.13
C VAL A 184 -14.33 -5.92 8.74
N LEU A 185 -13.51 -6.81 8.16
CA LEU A 185 -12.20 -6.44 7.61
C LEU A 185 -12.32 -5.37 6.51
N CYS A 186 -13.33 -5.48 5.63
CA CYS A 186 -13.60 -4.43 4.64
C CYS A 186 -13.93 -3.09 5.29
N LYS A 187 -14.71 -3.07 6.38
CA LYS A 187 -15.02 -1.84 7.13
C LYS A 187 -13.76 -1.24 7.74
N PHE A 188 -12.84 -2.05 8.27
CA PHE A 188 -11.56 -1.57 8.80
C PHE A 188 -10.74 -0.88 7.71
N VAL A 189 -10.59 -1.54 6.55
CA VAL A 189 -9.86 -0.98 5.39
C VAL A 189 -10.48 0.33 4.92
N ILE A 190 -11.81 0.38 4.77
CA ILE A 190 -12.51 1.59 4.31
C ILE A 190 -12.28 2.75 5.29
N LYS A 191 -12.48 2.51 6.60
CA LYS A 191 -12.31 3.55 7.63
C LYS A 191 -10.86 4.03 7.70
N ALA A 192 -9.90 3.11 7.81
CA ALA A 192 -8.48 3.44 7.84
C ALA A 192 -8.02 4.24 6.60
N TRP A 193 -8.50 3.86 5.41
CA TRP A 193 -8.16 4.59 4.18
C TRP A 193 -8.82 5.97 4.14
N ASN A 194 -10.05 6.10 4.62
CA ASN A 194 -10.75 7.40 4.67
C ASN A 194 -10.13 8.36 5.69
N ASP A 195 -9.58 7.84 6.80
CA ASP A 195 -9.00 8.61 7.91
C ASP A 195 -7.60 9.19 7.60
N ILE A 196 -6.98 8.83 6.48
CA ILE A 196 -5.77 9.52 5.98
C ILE A 196 -6.21 10.82 5.32
N ASP A 197 -5.75 11.97 5.76
CA ASP A 197 -6.19 13.25 5.19
C ASP A 197 -5.67 13.45 3.75
N ALA A 198 -6.36 14.31 2.99
CA ALA A 198 -6.00 14.60 1.60
C ALA A 198 -4.66 15.37 1.50
N GLU A 199 -4.28 16.12 2.53
CA GLU A 199 -3.04 16.89 2.56
C GLU A 199 -1.81 15.97 2.66
N THR A 200 -1.88 14.92 3.48
CA THR A 200 -0.88 13.85 3.58
C THR A 200 -0.69 13.17 2.23
N VAL A 201 -1.76 12.95 1.47
CA VAL A 201 -1.66 12.42 0.10
C VAL A 201 -0.96 13.43 -0.82
N ILE A 202 -1.34 14.70 -0.81
CA ILE A 202 -0.70 15.72 -1.67
C ILE A 202 0.79 15.83 -1.35
N LYS A 203 1.15 15.89 -0.06
CA LYS A 203 2.55 15.96 0.41
C LYS A 203 3.34 14.73 -0.02
N SER A 204 2.75 13.53 -0.01
CA SER A 204 3.48 12.33 -0.43
C SER A 204 3.85 12.35 -1.92
N PHE A 205 3.00 12.90 -2.78
CA PHE A 205 3.35 13.06 -4.20
C PHE A 205 4.50 14.06 -4.41
N LYS A 206 4.53 15.15 -3.63
CA LYS A 206 5.63 16.13 -3.67
C LYS A 206 6.94 15.56 -3.11
N LYS A 207 6.87 14.81 -2.02
CA LYS A 207 8.04 14.17 -1.41
C LYS A 207 8.69 13.15 -2.34
N CYS A 208 7.89 12.49 -3.19
CA CYS A 208 8.37 11.53 -4.19
C CYS A 208 8.71 12.15 -5.55
N GLY A 209 8.70 13.47 -5.71
CA GLY A 209 9.09 14.12 -6.97
C GLY A 209 8.07 13.97 -8.11
N ILE A 210 6.84 13.54 -7.85
CA ILE A 210 5.86 13.20 -8.90
C ILE A 210 5.02 14.41 -9.32
N SER A 211 4.70 15.31 -8.39
CA SER A 211 3.80 16.44 -8.63
C SER A 211 4.45 17.80 -8.39
N ASN A 212 5.76 17.83 -8.23
CA ASN A 212 6.52 19.05 -7.97
C ASN A 212 6.49 19.96 -9.20
N SER A 213 6.58 21.25 -8.96
CA SER A 213 6.81 22.22 -10.03
C SER A 213 8.19 22.00 -10.67
N LEU A 214 8.26 22.16 -12.00
CA LEU A 214 9.51 21.98 -12.75
C LEU A 214 10.50 23.15 -12.59
N ASP A 215 10.11 24.21 -11.89
CA ASP A 215 10.93 25.41 -11.63
C ASP A 215 11.79 25.29 -10.36
N GLY A 216 11.77 24.14 -9.68
CA GLY A 216 12.59 23.84 -8.51
C GLY A 216 12.11 24.48 -7.20
N MET A 217 11.00 25.23 -7.22
CA MET A 217 10.50 25.95 -6.04
C MET A 217 9.90 25.03 -4.97
N GLU A 218 9.75 23.75 -5.28
CA GLU A 218 9.21 22.72 -4.38
C GLU A 218 10.21 21.60 -4.09
N ASP A 219 11.50 21.80 -4.41
CA ASP A 219 12.55 20.81 -4.19
C ASP A 219 12.81 20.59 -2.70
N ASP A 220 12.49 21.59 -1.86
CA ASP A 220 12.57 21.46 -0.40
C ASP A 220 11.74 20.29 0.12
N TYR A 221 10.66 19.89 -0.56
CA TYR A 221 9.82 18.76 -0.13
C TYR A 221 10.45 17.39 -0.41
N LEU A 222 11.43 17.32 -1.31
CA LEU A 222 12.09 16.07 -1.68
C LEU A 222 12.87 15.54 -0.47
N TRP A 223 12.67 14.27 -0.14
CA TRP A 223 13.47 13.59 0.88
C TRP A 223 13.44 14.19 2.29
N GLN A 224 12.48 15.08 2.61
CA GLN A 224 12.35 15.59 3.98
C GLN A 224 12.15 14.44 4.97
N ASP A 225 13.09 14.26 5.88
CA ASP A 225 12.88 13.44 7.07
C ASP A 225 11.79 14.10 7.91
N GLU A 226 10.77 13.35 8.32
CA GLU A 226 9.87 13.85 9.36
C GLU A 226 10.74 14.06 10.62
N GLU A 227 10.81 15.29 11.12
CA GLU A 227 11.31 15.56 12.46
C GLU A 227 10.55 14.65 13.43
N LYS A 228 11.21 13.57 13.86
CA LYS A 228 10.68 12.73 14.93
C LYS A 228 10.52 13.65 16.13
N PRO A 229 9.35 13.70 16.80
CA PRO A 229 9.31 14.34 18.11
C PRO A 229 10.36 13.64 18.98
N GLU A 230 11.27 14.42 19.58
CA GLU A 230 12.39 13.95 20.39
C GLU A 230 11.88 12.91 21.41
N ALA A 231 12.01 11.64 21.07
CA ALA A 231 11.87 10.54 21.99
C ALA A 231 13.27 10.22 22.50
N GLU A 232 13.43 10.41 23.80
CA GLU A 232 14.63 10.13 24.59
C GLU A 232 15.43 8.94 24.04
N THR A 233 16.73 9.16 23.87
CA THR A 233 17.72 8.19 23.39
C THR A 233 17.62 6.86 24.16
N THR A 234 17.25 5.79 23.46
CA THR A 234 17.46 4.40 23.93
C THR A 234 18.10 3.56 22.82
N PRO A 235 19.00 2.63 23.17
CA PRO A 235 19.96 2.05 22.24
C PRO A 235 19.30 1.19 21.18
N SER A 236 19.93 1.22 20.00
CA SER A 236 19.68 0.38 18.84
C SER A 236 19.73 -1.10 19.20
N ASP A 237 18.63 -1.80 18.96
CA ASP A 237 18.64 -3.25 18.70
C ASP A 237 18.00 -3.47 17.32
N THR A 238 18.88 -3.65 16.35
CA THR A 238 18.62 -4.20 15.02
C THR A 238 18.14 -5.64 15.15
N GLU A 239 16.85 -5.92 14.92
CA GLU A 239 16.38 -7.23 14.44
C GLU A 239 15.19 -7.09 13.48
N LEU A 240 15.51 -7.24 12.19
CA LEU A 240 14.74 -7.76 11.04
C LEU A 240 13.21 -7.64 11.06
N ASP A 241 12.72 -6.55 10.45
CA ASP A 241 11.47 -6.62 9.69
C ASP A 241 11.76 -7.33 8.35
N PRO A 242 11.08 -8.45 8.03
CA PRO A 242 11.30 -9.20 6.78
C PRO A 242 10.89 -8.43 5.51
N TYR A 243 10.46 -7.17 5.63
CA TYR A 243 10.18 -6.23 4.54
C TYR A 243 10.98 -4.93 4.64
N ASP A 244 11.98 -4.86 5.53
CA ASP A 244 12.90 -3.74 5.61
C ASP A 244 14.05 -3.95 4.61
N ASP A 245 13.78 -3.60 3.36
CA ASP A 245 14.83 -3.36 2.37
C ASP A 245 15.54 -2.05 2.75
N CYS A 246 16.44 -2.16 3.74
CA CYS A 246 17.38 -1.12 4.14
C CYS A 246 18.34 -0.80 2.97
N LEU A 247 17.91 0.06 2.06
CA LEU A 247 18.80 0.91 1.25
C LEU A 247 18.80 2.33 1.84
N THR A 248 19.12 2.44 3.13
CA THR A 248 19.13 3.75 3.79
C THR A 248 20.39 4.57 3.51
N ASN A 249 21.22 4.21 2.53
CA ASN A 249 22.39 4.98 2.11
C ASN A 249 22.73 4.68 0.65
N VAL A 250 21.98 5.24 -0.30
CA VAL A 250 22.48 5.38 -1.68
C VAL A 250 23.26 6.69 -1.73
N PRO A 251 24.60 6.66 -1.88
CA PRO A 251 25.39 7.88 -1.89
C PRO A 251 25.09 8.72 -3.15
N GLN A 252 25.20 10.04 -2.99
CA GLN A 252 24.73 11.03 -3.97
C GLN A 252 25.40 10.86 -5.35
N ASP A 253 26.63 10.34 -5.38
CA ASP A 253 27.37 10.02 -6.60
C ASP A 253 26.70 8.95 -7.45
N VAL A 254 26.00 7.99 -6.85
CA VAL A 254 25.24 6.96 -7.58
C VAL A 254 23.96 7.53 -8.19
N ILE A 255 23.33 8.49 -7.50
CA ILE A 255 22.16 9.22 -8.02
C ILE A 255 22.59 10.10 -9.19
N ASP A 256 23.69 10.82 -9.03
CA ASP A 256 24.23 11.70 -10.07
C ASP A 256 24.64 10.90 -11.32
N LEU A 257 25.20 9.69 -11.14
CA LEU A 257 25.56 8.79 -12.25
C LEU A 257 24.35 8.22 -13.01
N LEU A 258 23.23 7.99 -12.32
CA LEU A 258 21.97 7.52 -12.93
C LEU A 258 21.19 8.62 -13.65
N MET A 259 21.47 9.88 -13.34
CA MET A 259 20.80 11.07 -13.89
C MET A 259 21.60 11.75 -15.01
N ILE A 260 22.73 11.18 -15.43
CA ILE A 260 23.42 11.63 -16.64
C ILE A 260 22.55 11.25 -17.84
N SER A 261 22.02 12.27 -18.51
CA SER A 261 21.38 12.13 -19.81
C SER A 261 22.41 11.68 -20.84
N ASP A 262 22.23 10.48 -21.41
CA ASP A 262 22.91 10.04 -22.63
C ASP A 262 22.45 10.92 -23.81
N ASP A 263 22.98 12.14 -23.90
CA ASP A 263 23.06 12.90 -25.14
C ASP A 263 24.48 12.74 -25.68
N GLU A 264 24.82 11.55 -26.16
CA GLU A 264 25.86 11.38 -27.17
C GLU A 264 25.56 10.15 -28.04
N GLN A 265 25.36 10.42 -29.33
CA GLN A 265 25.25 9.43 -30.39
C GLN A 265 26.54 8.60 -30.45
N GLU A 266 26.43 7.27 -30.30
CA GLU A 266 27.43 6.37 -30.86
C GLU A 266 26.76 5.26 -31.66
N ASP A 267 27.18 5.19 -32.93
CA ASP A 267 26.73 4.28 -33.96
C ASP A 267 26.99 2.82 -33.57
N PHE A 268 25.93 2.01 -33.58
CA PHE A 268 26.01 0.56 -33.41
C PHE A 268 26.41 -0.12 -34.72
N GLU A 269 27.70 -0.40 -34.91
CA GLU A 269 28.16 -1.44 -35.84
C GLU A 269 28.13 -2.81 -35.12
N GLY A 270 27.30 -3.70 -35.63
CA GLY A 270 27.07 -5.02 -35.03
C GLY A 270 28.19 -6.02 -35.27
N PHE A 271 28.11 -7.14 -34.53
CA PHE A 271 28.31 -8.52 -34.99
C PHE A 271 27.58 -9.47 -34.03
#